data_AF-A0A840V5T2-F1
#
_entry.id   AF-A0A840V5T2-F1
#
_cell.length_a   1.000
_cell.length_b   1.000
_cell.length_c   1.000
_cell.angle_alpha   90.00
_cell.angle_beta   90.00
_cell.angle_gamma   90.00
#
_symmetry.space_group_name_H-M   'P 1'
#
loop_
_entity.id
_entity.type
_entity.pdbx_description
1 polymer ?
#
loop_
_entity_poly.entity_id
_entity_poly.type
_entity_poly.pdbx_seq_one_letter_code
_entity_poly.pdbx_strand_id
1 'polypeptide(L)' 'MPEMSIFPATRAGLGGEPEEIGDAVHTIRGLANGYALPADACNTFMLTCCKLQEVEEDLHHHVHLENNILFPKAARL' A
#
# COMPACT_ATOMS: atom_id res chain seq x y z
N MET A 1 32.32 10.48 0.02
CA MET A 1 33.22 10.01 1.10
C MET A 1 32.56 8.80 1.76
N PRO A 2 33.36 7.81 2.18
CA PRO A 2 32.95 6.47 2.62
C PRO A 2 32.40 6.46 4.06
N GLU A 3 32.16 5.26 4.59
CA GLU A 3 31.61 4.89 5.91
C GLU A 3 30.14 4.44 5.88
N MET A 4 29.95 3.29 5.22
CA MET A 4 28.92 2.31 5.51
C MET A 4 29.12 1.79 6.95
N SER A 5 28.33 2.24 7.92
CA SER A 5 28.34 1.66 9.28
C SER A 5 26.93 1.30 9.74
N ILE A 6 26.58 0.05 9.44
CA ILE A 6 25.81 -0.90 10.26
C ILE A 6 24.44 -0.43 10.79
N PHE A 7 23.60 0.08 9.89
CA PHE A 7 22.23 -0.45 9.70
C PHE A 7 21.90 -0.45 8.18
N PRO A 8 22.61 -1.26 7.35
CA PRO A 8 22.74 -1.00 5.92
C PRO A 8 22.05 -2.09 5.09
N ALA A 9 20.72 -2.21 5.17
CA ALA A 9 20.00 -3.12 4.26
C ALA A 9 18.55 -2.74 3.91
N THR A 10 17.72 -2.17 4.79
CA THR A 10 16.28 -2.24 4.52
C THR A 10 15.65 -1.01 3.87
N ARG A 11 16.21 0.20 3.94
CA ARG A 11 15.56 1.39 3.34
C ARG A 11 15.88 1.64 1.86
N ALA A 12 16.91 0.99 1.30
CA ALA A 12 17.22 1.08 -0.13
C ALA A 12 16.41 0.10 -1.00
N GLY A 13 15.73 -0.88 -0.37
CA GLY A 13 14.73 -1.75 -1.01
C GLY A 13 13.28 -1.38 -0.66
N LEU A 14 13.04 -0.91 0.58
CA LEU A 14 11.69 -0.56 1.06
C LEU A 14 11.25 0.87 0.74
N GLY A 15 12.03 1.64 -0.04
CA GLY A 15 11.56 2.91 -0.59
C GLY A 15 10.77 2.73 -1.88
N GLY A 16 11.06 1.65 -2.62
CA GLY A 16 10.34 1.29 -3.84
C GLY A 16 9.03 0.58 -3.53
N GLU A 17 9.05 -0.42 -2.64
CA GLU A 17 7.87 -1.27 -2.46
C GLU A 17 6.58 -0.54 -2.02
N PRO A 18 6.59 0.41 -1.05
CA PRO A 18 5.37 1.13 -0.70
C PRO A 18 4.85 2.03 -1.82
N GLU A 19 5.76 2.62 -2.61
CA GLU A 19 5.41 3.51 -3.72
C GLU A 19 4.93 2.72 -4.93
N GLU A 20 5.61 1.62 -5.28
CA GLU A 20 5.19 0.68 -6.33
C GLU A 20 3.85 0.02 -6.00
N ILE A 21 3.62 -0.38 -4.75
CA ILE A 21 2.33 -0.94 -4.31
C ILE A 21 1.24 0.14 -4.31
N GLY A 22 1.57 1.37 -3.89
CA GLY A 22 0.66 2.52 -3.97
C GLY A 22 0.21 2.81 -5.41
N ASP A 23 1.16 2.84 -6.35
CA ASP A 23 0.90 3.04 -7.77
C ASP A 23 0.08 1.89 -8.37
N ALA A 24 0.34 0.65 -7.95
CA ALA A 24 -0.43 -0.51 -8.38
C ALA A 24 -1.89 -0.42 -7.91
N VAL A 25 -2.13 -0.05 -6.65
CA VAL A 25 -3.49 0.12 -6.11
C VAL A 25 -4.19 1.30 -6.77
N HIS A 26 -3.48 2.40 -7.05
CA HIS A 26 -4.03 3.52 -7.81
C HIS A 26 -4.46 3.11 -9.23
N THR A 27 -3.63 2.30 -9.90
CA THR A 27 -3.93 1.75 -11.23
C THR A 27 -5.16 0.85 -11.18
N ILE A 28 -5.26 -0.03 -10.16
CA ILE A 28 -6.43 -0.88 -9.94
C ILE A 28 -7.69 -0.04 -9.74
N ARG A 29 -7.64 1.00 -8.90
CA ARG A 29 -8.76 1.92 -8.67
C ARG A 29 -9.21 2.57 -9.99
N GLY A 30 -8.27 3.00 -10.83
CA GLY A 30 -8.56 3.58 -12.15
C GLY A 30 -9.25 2.58 -13.08
N LEU A 31 -8.71 1.37 -13.20
CA LEU A 31 -9.29 0.29 -14.02
C LEU A 31 -10.67 -0.15 -13.53
N ALA A 32 -10.89 -0.11 -12.21
CA ALA A 32 -12.16 -0.44 -11.58
C ALA A 32 -13.17 0.74 -11.55
N ASN A 33 -12.88 1.86 -12.24
CA ASN A 33 -13.72 3.06 -12.23
C ASN A 33 -14.07 3.53 -10.80
N GLY A 34 -13.08 3.56 -9.92
CA GLY A 34 -13.28 3.92 -8.51
C GLY A 34 -14.14 2.91 -7.73
N TYR A 35 -14.13 1.65 -8.16
CA TYR A 35 -14.98 0.57 -7.63
C TYR A 35 -16.49 0.81 -7.81
N ALA A 36 -16.88 1.68 -8.75
CA ALA A 36 -18.28 1.90 -9.08
C ALA A 36 -18.93 0.64 -9.65
N LEU A 37 -20.06 0.24 -9.06
CA LEU A 37 -20.80 -0.95 -9.48
C LEU A 37 -21.81 -0.59 -10.59
N PRO A 38 -21.82 -1.30 -11.74
CA PRO A 38 -22.87 -1.16 -12.73
C PRO A 38 -24.18 -1.79 -12.21
N ALA A 39 -25.32 -1.31 -12.72
CA ALA A 39 -26.65 -1.74 -12.24
C ALA A 39 -26.95 -3.24 -12.48
N ASP A 40 -26.27 -3.84 -13.44
CA ASP A 40 -26.38 -5.25 -13.83
C ASP A 40 -25.19 -6.11 -13.33
N ALA A 41 -24.39 -5.59 -12.40
CA ALA A 41 -23.27 -6.33 -11.82
C ALA A 41 -23.73 -7.66 -11.20
N CYS A 42 -23.06 -8.75 -11.55
CA CYS A 42 -23.27 -10.01 -10.86
C CYS A 42 -22.67 -9.98 -9.44
N ASN A 43 -23.17 -10.84 -8.56
CA ASN A 43 -22.73 -10.89 -7.16
C ASN A 43 -21.21 -11.04 -7.01
N THR A 44 -20.57 -11.84 -7.86
CA THR A 44 -19.12 -12.04 -7.83
C THR A 44 -18.38 -10.75 -8.13
N PHE A 45 -18.82 -10.00 -9.16
CA PHE A 45 -18.20 -8.72 -9.51
C PHE A 45 -18.34 -7.69 -8.40
N MET A 46 -19.54 -7.59 -7.81
CA MET A 46 -19.78 -6.70 -6.67
C MET A 46 -18.86 -7.03 -5.49
N LEU A 47 -18.77 -8.32 -5.13
CA LEU A 47 -17.90 -8.76 -4.04
C LEU A 47 -16.43 -8.45 -4.33
N THR A 48 -15.97 -8.66 -5.57
CA THR A 48 -14.60 -8.34 -5.96
C THR A 48 -14.31 -6.85 -5.79
N CYS A 49 -15.17 -5.95 -6.28
CA CYS A 49 -14.99 -4.51 -6.09
C CYS A 49 -14.96 -4.11 -4.61
N CYS A 50 -15.85 -4.65 -3.78
CA CYS A 50 -15.81 -4.41 -2.33
C CYS A 50 -14.49 -4.89 -1.71
N LYS A 51 -13.99 -6.07 -2.10
CA LYS A 51 -12.73 -6.60 -1.58
C LYS A 51 -11.52 -5.80 -2.02
N LEU A 52 -11.52 -5.28 -3.24
CA LEU A 52 -10.45 -4.38 -3.70
C LEU A 52 -10.44 -3.07 -2.92
N GLN A 53 -11.61 -2.54 -2.58
CA GLN A 53 -11.71 -1.35 -1.73
C GLN A 53 -11.19 -1.62 -0.31
N GLU A 54 -11.55 -2.76 0.29
CA GLU A 54 -11.00 -3.18 1.60
C GLU A 54 -9.47 -3.26 1.57
N VAL A 55 -8.89 -3.84 0.51
CA VAL A 55 -7.42 -3.92 0.35
C VAL A 55 -6.78 -2.54 0.27
N GLU A 56 -7.39 -1.58 -0.45
CA GLU A 56 -6.87 -0.21 -0.52
C GLU A 56 -6.91 0.49 0.85
N GLU A 57 -8.01 0.36 1.58
CA GLU A 57 -8.15 0.94 2.93
C GLU A 57 -7.13 0.34 3.91
N ASP A 58 -7.00 -0.98 3.93
CA ASP A 58 -6.04 -1.68 4.79
C ASP A 58 -4.60 -1.31 4.46
N LEU A 59 -4.27 -1.14 3.17
CA LEU A 59 -2.93 -0.70 2.75
C LEU A 59 -2.63 0.71 3.26
N HIS A 60 -3.57 1.65 3.16
CA HIS A 60 -3.40 2.99 3.71
C HIS A 60 -3.13 2.96 5.22
N HIS A 61 -3.87 2.12 5.96
CA HIS A 61 -3.64 1.93 7.39
C HIS A 61 -2.28 1.32 7.68
N HIS A 62 -1.85 0.33 6.91
CA HIS A 62 -0.55 -0.32 7.03
C HIS A 62 0.60 0.70 6.85
N VAL A 63 0.61 1.44 5.75
CA VAL A 63 1.62 2.46 5.46
C VAL A 63 1.63 3.55 6.53
N HIS A 64 0.46 3.99 7.02
CA HIS A 64 0.38 4.98 8.08
C HIS A 64 1.01 4.47 9.38
N LEU A 65 0.69 3.25 9.79
CA LEU A 65 1.21 2.63 11.02
C LEU A 65 2.74 2.49 10.96
N GLU A 66 3.26 2.04 9.83
CA GLU A 66 4.69 1.88 9.62
C GLU A 66 5.43 3.21 9.68
N ASN A 67 5.02 4.17 8.84
CA ASN A 67 5.72 5.44 8.68
C ASN A 67 5.63 6.36 9.91
N ASN A 68 4.49 6.35 10.61
CA ASN A 68 4.26 7.30 11.70
C ASN A 68 4.50 6.71 13.09
N ILE A 69 4.47 5.39 13.25
CA ILE A 69 4.54 4.77 14.58
C ILE A 69 5.70 3.79 14.66
N LEU A 70 5.76 2.78 13.79
CA LEU A 70 6.72 1.68 13.94
C LEU A 70 8.15 2.11 13.59
N PHE A 71 8.38 2.74 12.43
CA PHE A 71 9.73 3.17 12.04
C PHE A 71 10.31 4.24 12.97
N PRO A 72 9.56 5.29 13.39
CA PRO A 72 10.08 6.25 14.36
C PRO A 72 10.41 5.63 15.72
N LYS A 73 9.67 4.60 16.15
CA LYS A 73 9.99 3.85 17.38
C LYS A 73 11.24 3.00 17.21
N ALA A 74 11.35 2.27 16.11
CA ALA A 74 12.49 1.42 15.81
C ALA A 74 13.80 2.21 15.69
N ALA A 75 13.76 3.42 15.11
CA ALA A 75 14.92 4.29 14.99
C ALA A 75 15.46 4.85 16.33
N ARG A 76 14.71 4.68 17.43
CA ARG A 76 15.11 5.11 18.79
C ARG A 76 15.64 3.97 19.67
N LEU A 77 15.64 2.74 19.15
CA LEU A 77 16.22 1.56 19.79
C LEU A 77 17.66 1.37 19.31
#